data_AF-A0A969W165-F1
#
_entry.id   AF-A0A969W165-F1
#
_cell.length_a   1.000
_cell.length_b   1.000
_cell.length_c   1.000
_cell.angle_alpha   90.00
_cell.angle_beta   90.00
_cell.angle_gamma   90.00
#
_symmetry.space_group_name_H-M   'P 1'
#
loop_
_entity.id
_entity.type
_entity.pdbx_description
1 polymer ?
#
loop_
_entity_poly.entity_id
_entity_poly.type
_entity_poly.pdbx_seq_one_letter_code
_entity_poly.pdbx_strand_id
1 'polypeptide(L)'
;MSGTDKSRNQATGPSPVVVLVNPQLGENIGTAARAMANFGLHEMRIVEPRDGWPNKKAFTASSGAHWILEGARVFETLPQAMADMNFGWTVEMQVKAARAGLTCLEVPVSYKRRIGRSKVSGTIRGVIGAGTKILYVIGREALVRTPPHEKPATARNNSPRPDVG
;
A
#
# COMPACT_ATOMS: atom_id res chain seq x y z
N MET A 1 29.16 19.99 -15.20
CA MET A 1 28.91 19.39 -13.87
C MET A 1 27.66 20.03 -13.31
N SER A 2 26.52 19.34 -13.37
CA SER A 2 25.24 19.85 -12.87
C SER A 2 25.01 19.26 -11.47
N GLY A 3 24.90 20.13 -10.48
CA GLY A 3 24.58 19.75 -9.11
C GLY A 3 23.17 19.17 -9.04
N THR A 4 23.06 17.86 -8.97
CA THR A 4 21.81 17.20 -8.59
C THR A 4 21.77 17.14 -7.07
N ASP A 5 21.00 18.03 -6.46
CA ASP A 5 20.62 17.92 -5.06
C ASP A 5 19.89 16.58 -4.85
N LYS A 6 20.50 15.68 -4.09
CA LYS A 6 19.98 14.32 -3.82
C LYS A 6 18.82 14.32 -2.82
N SER A 7 18.45 15.48 -2.27
CA SER A 7 17.35 15.62 -1.31
C SER A 7 15.95 15.72 -1.97
N ARG A 8 15.88 15.92 -3.30
CA ARG A 8 14.65 16.38 -3.98
C ARG A 8 13.69 15.28 -4.47
N ASN A 9 13.71 14.07 -3.91
CA ASN A 9 12.77 13.02 -4.31
C ASN A 9 12.16 12.23 -3.13
N GLN A 10 12.02 12.89 -1.98
CA GLN A 10 11.16 12.36 -0.92
C GLN A 10 9.71 12.60 -1.36
N ALA A 11 9.08 11.61 -1.99
CA ALA A 11 7.65 11.65 -2.24
C ALA A 11 6.94 11.67 -0.87
N THR A 12 6.44 12.82 -0.45
CA THR A 12 5.90 13.04 0.91
C THR A 12 4.43 12.64 1.05
N GLY A 13 3.97 11.59 0.35
CA GLY A 13 2.54 11.23 0.25
C GLY A 13 2.28 9.72 0.31
N PRO A 14 1.03 9.27 0.51
CA PRO A 14 0.71 7.86 0.64
C PRO A 14 1.14 7.09 -0.63
N SER A 15 1.99 6.09 -0.43
CA SER A 15 2.52 5.24 -1.50
C SER A 15 1.87 3.86 -1.46
N PRO A 16 1.57 3.24 -2.62
CA PRO A 16 1.33 1.81 -2.67
C PRO A 16 2.49 1.07 -1.99
N VAL A 17 2.16 0.28 -0.98
CA VAL A 17 3.15 -0.52 -0.25
C VAL A 17 3.59 -1.67 -1.14
N VAL A 18 4.89 -1.71 -1.45
CA VAL A 18 5.52 -2.80 -2.20
C VAL A 18 6.09 -3.79 -1.20
N VAL A 19 5.47 -4.96 -1.09
CA VAL A 19 5.94 -6.03 -0.20
C VAL A 19 6.77 -7.04 -1.00
N LEU A 20 8.07 -7.15 -0.73
CA LEU A 20 8.98 -8.15 -1.27
C LEU A 20 9.02 -9.37 -0.35
N VAL A 21 8.45 -10.48 -0.80
CA VAL A 21 8.36 -11.71 -0.02
C VAL A 21 9.47 -12.68 -0.42
N ASN A 22 10.27 -13.11 0.54
CA ASN A 22 11.41 -14.02 0.39
C ASN A 22 12.34 -13.68 -0.80
N PRO A 23 12.82 -12.43 -0.95
CA PRO A 23 13.71 -12.09 -2.05
C PRO A 23 15.03 -12.89 -1.97
N GLN A 24 15.49 -13.40 -3.11
CA GLN A 24 16.60 -14.38 -3.20
C GLN A 24 17.98 -13.77 -3.26
N LEU A 25 18.11 -12.57 -3.85
CA LEU A 25 19.37 -11.88 -4.04
C LEU A 25 19.18 -10.42 -3.60
N GLY A 26 20.20 -9.87 -2.93
CA GLY A 26 20.21 -8.45 -2.59
C GLY A 26 20.05 -7.56 -3.83
N GLU A 27 20.71 -7.90 -4.93
CA GLU A 27 20.64 -7.17 -6.20
C GLU A 27 19.19 -6.99 -6.71
N ASN A 28 18.32 -7.99 -6.48
CA ASN A 28 16.91 -7.92 -6.86
C ASN A 28 16.12 -6.92 -6.01
N ILE A 29 16.44 -6.81 -4.72
CA ILE A 29 15.82 -5.83 -3.81
C ILE A 29 16.25 -4.41 -4.22
N GLY A 30 17.53 -4.23 -4.55
CA GLY A 30 18.07 -2.95 -5.02
C GLY A 30 17.45 -2.49 -6.33
N THR A 31 17.40 -3.37 -7.33
CA THR A 31 16.77 -3.04 -8.62
C THR A 31 15.28 -2.74 -8.48
N ALA A 32 14.56 -3.42 -7.57
CA ALA A 32 13.16 -3.10 -7.25
C ALA A 32 13.01 -1.70 -6.64
N ALA A 33 13.86 -1.32 -5.68
CA ALA A 33 13.88 0.04 -5.13
C ALA A 33 14.18 1.10 -6.20
N ARG A 34 15.10 0.81 -7.14
CA ARG A 34 15.38 1.71 -8.27
C ARG A 34 14.15 1.93 -9.15
N ALA A 35 13.45 0.85 -9.47
CA ALA A 35 12.21 0.93 -10.23
C ALA A 35 11.15 1.73 -9.46
N MET A 36 10.96 1.46 -8.17
CA MET A 36 10.04 2.21 -7.30
C MET A 36 10.33 3.71 -7.33
N ALA A 37 11.59 4.12 -7.19
CA ALA A 37 11.99 5.52 -7.25
C ALA A 37 11.66 6.19 -8.60
N ASN A 38 11.82 5.48 -9.72
CA ASN A 38 11.46 5.99 -11.06
C ASN A 38 9.95 6.23 -11.22
N PHE A 39 9.13 5.49 -10.47
CA PHE A 39 7.66 5.58 -10.52
C PHE A 39 7.05 6.29 -9.30
N GLY A 40 7.87 6.94 -8.45
CA GLY A 40 7.40 7.65 -7.26
C GLY A 40 6.89 6.75 -6.12
N LEU A 41 7.12 5.44 -6.20
CA LEU A 41 6.84 4.50 -5.12
C LEU A 41 7.98 4.54 -4.09
N HIS A 42 7.65 4.44 -2.81
CA HIS A 42 8.66 4.56 -1.76
C HIS A 42 8.40 3.76 -0.49
N GLU A 43 7.22 3.17 -0.32
CA GLU A 43 6.94 2.26 0.79
C GLU A 43 7.35 0.84 0.42
N MET A 44 8.42 0.32 1.03
CA MET A 44 8.88 -1.06 0.86
C MET A 44 8.73 -1.85 2.16
N ARG A 45 8.17 -3.05 2.06
CA ARG A 45 8.22 -4.07 3.11
C ARG A 45 8.98 -5.27 2.58
N ILE A 46 9.75 -5.95 3.43
CA ILE A 46 10.54 -7.13 3.07
C ILE A 46 10.14 -8.23 4.04
N VAL A 47 9.82 -9.42 3.54
CA VAL A 47 9.47 -10.58 4.35
C VAL A 47 10.51 -11.65 4.12
N GLU A 48 11.09 -12.21 5.18
CA GLU A 48 11.98 -13.40 5.14
C GLU A 48 13.04 -13.39 4.00
N PRO A 49 13.86 -12.34 3.84
CA PRO A 49 14.89 -12.31 2.78
C PRO A 49 15.90 -13.45 2.93
N ARG A 50 16.21 -14.18 1.84
CA ARG A 50 17.05 -15.39 1.87
C ARG A 50 18.46 -15.13 2.36
N ASP A 51 19.08 -14.07 1.83
CA ASP A 51 20.42 -13.66 2.21
C ASP A 51 20.43 -12.75 3.44
N GLY A 52 19.29 -12.65 4.14
CA GLY A 52 19.10 -11.75 5.28
C GLY A 52 19.00 -10.28 4.91
N TRP A 53 18.85 -9.45 5.94
CA TRP A 53 18.78 -7.99 5.84
C TRP A 53 19.55 -7.35 7.00
N PRO A 54 20.29 -6.25 6.78
CA PRO A 54 20.53 -5.54 5.51
C PRO A 54 21.47 -6.29 4.55
N ASN A 55 21.37 -6.01 3.24
CA ASN A 55 22.19 -6.67 2.21
C ASN A 55 22.95 -5.66 1.34
N LYS A 56 24.29 -5.66 1.40
CA LYS A 56 25.15 -4.71 0.67
C LYS A 56 24.92 -4.72 -0.86
N LYS A 57 24.63 -5.88 -1.44
CA LYS A 57 24.36 -5.99 -2.88
C LYS A 57 23.07 -5.26 -3.28
N ALA A 58 22.09 -5.17 -2.38
CA ALA A 58 20.87 -4.38 -2.58
C ALA A 58 21.17 -2.89 -2.68
N PHE A 59 22.00 -2.36 -1.77
CA PHE A 59 22.39 -0.95 -1.78
C PHE A 59 23.14 -0.62 -3.08
N THR A 60 24.16 -1.43 -3.45
CA THR A 60 24.89 -1.24 -4.71
C THR A 60 23.98 -1.25 -5.94
N ALA A 61 23.05 -2.19 -6.02
CA ALA A 61 22.15 -2.31 -7.17
C ALA A 61 21.06 -1.21 -7.23
N SER A 62 20.75 -0.54 -6.12
CA SER A 62 19.69 0.48 -6.02
C SER A 62 19.94 1.76 -6.82
N SER A 63 21.19 2.02 -7.21
CA SER A 63 21.57 3.11 -8.10
C SER A 63 20.95 4.47 -7.72
N GLY A 64 21.11 4.88 -6.46
CA GLY A 64 20.60 6.15 -5.95
C GLY A 64 19.24 6.06 -5.25
N ALA A 65 18.58 4.89 -5.26
CA ALA A 65 17.35 4.63 -4.49
C ALA A 65 17.60 4.08 -3.08
N HIS A 66 18.76 4.36 -2.48
CA HIS A 66 19.14 3.89 -1.14
C HIS A 66 18.11 4.27 -0.07
N TRP A 67 17.51 5.46 -0.19
CA TRP A 67 16.50 5.97 0.72
C TRP A 67 15.24 5.09 0.83
N ILE A 68 14.88 4.34 -0.22
CA ILE A 68 13.78 3.35 -0.15
C ILE A 68 14.21 2.11 0.64
N LEU A 69 15.48 1.70 0.50
CA LEU A 69 16.04 0.56 1.24
C LEU A 69 16.24 0.90 2.73
N GLU A 70 16.68 2.12 3.03
CA GLU A 70 16.81 2.64 4.39
C GLU A 70 15.45 2.72 5.09
N GLY A 71 14.40 3.06 4.34
CA GLY A 71 13.00 3.05 4.82
C GLY A 71 12.30 1.69 4.77
N ALA A 72 12.97 0.62 4.33
CA ALA A 72 12.32 -0.68 4.16
C ALA A 72 12.06 -1.36 5.51
N ARG A 73 10.80 -1.75 5.75
CA ARG A 73 10.41 -2.50 6.95
C ARG A 73 10.55 -4.00 6.72
N VAL A 74 11.25 -4.70 7.60
CA VAL A 74 11.40 -6.16 7.52
C VAL A 74 10.42 -6.84 8.47
N PHE A 75 9.76 -7.89 7.99
CA PHE A 75 8.83 -8.71 8.76
C PHE A 75 9.26 -10.17 8.70
N GLU A 76 8.98 -10.89 9.78
CA GLU A 76 9.25 -12.32 9.86
C GLU A 76 8.22 -13.13 9.08
N THR A 77 7.00 -12.62 8.94
CA THR A 77 5.95 -13.37 8.26
C THR A 77 5.16 -12.48 7.32
N LEU A 78 4.67 -13.12 6.25
CA LEU A 78 3.84 -12.44 5.28
C LEU A 78 2.57 -11.85 5.91
N PRO A 79 1.83 -12.50 6.82
CA PRO A 79 0.67 -11.90 7.49
C PRO A 79 0.96 -10.69 8.38
N GLN A 80 2.20 -10.48 8.83
CA GLN A 80 2.60 -9.25 9.52
C GLN A 80 2.90 -8.12 8.51
N ALA A 81 3.55 -8.46 7.39
CA ALA A 81 3.79 -7.49 6.30
C ALA A 81 2.54 -7.18 5.46
N MET A 82 1.63 -8.14 5.42
CA MET A 82 0.27 -8.08 4.90
C MET A 82 -0.72 -8.10 6.05
N ALA A 83 -0.34 -7.54 7.21
CA ALA A 83 -1.32 -7.00 8.13
C ALA A 83 -2.03 -5.90 7.32
N ASP A 84 -3.07 -6.46 6.68
CA ASP A 84 -4.11 -6.17 5.71
C ASP A 84 -3.83 -5.50 4.32
N MET A 85 -4.34 -6.16 3.23
CA MET A 85 -4.45 -5.62 1.84
C MET A 85 -5.50 -6.28 0.86
N ASN A 86 -6.46 -7.14 1.27
CA ASN A 86 -7.46 -7.81 0.37
C ASN A 86 -8.86 -7.12 0.31
N PHE A 87 -9.89 -7.73 -0.34
CA PHE A 87 -11.30 -7.29 -0.21
C PHE A 87 -11.76 -7.27 1.24
N GLY A 88 -11.27 -8.22 2.03
CA GLY A 88 -11.50 -8.24 3.45
C GLY A 88 -10.93 -7.02 4.13
N TRP A 89 -9.78 -6.50 3.70
CA TRP A 89 -9.22 -5.26 4.25
C TRP A 89 -10.00 -4.04 3.82
N THR A 90 -10.27 -3.85 2.53
CA THR A 90 -11.03 -2.65 2.11
C THR A 90 -12.39 -2.65 2.77
N VAL A 91 -13.08 -3.78 2.84
CA VAL A 91 -14.35 -3.89 3.56
C VAL A 91 -14.17 -3.79 5.08
N GLU A 92 -13.15 -4.38 5.68
CA GLU A 92 -12.85 -4.26 7.12
C GLU A 92 -12.48 -2.81 7.50
N MET A 93 -11.75 -2.08 6.65
CA MET A 93 -11.50 -0.64 6.76
C MET A 93 -12.79 0.14 6.68
N GLN A 94 -13.64 -0.14 5.68
CA GLN A 94 -14.92 0.56 5.53
C GLN A 94 -15.85 0.27 6.72
N VAL A 95 -15.90 -0.96 7.21
CA VAL A 95 -16.66 -1.35 8.42
C VAL A 95 -16.10 -0.66 9.66
N LYS A 96 -14.78 -0.63 9.86
CA LYS A 96 -14.13 0.07 10.98
C LYS A 96 -14.34 1.60 10.89
N ALA A 97 -14.22 2.18 9.69
CA ALA A 97 -14.47 3.61 9.45
C ALA A 97 -15.93 4.00 9.74
N ALA A 98 -16.89 3.17 9.32
CA ALA A 98 -18.30 3.35 9.61
C ALA A 98 -18.60 3.25 11.12
N ARG A 99 -18.04 2.26 11.83
CA ARG A 99 -18.17 2.13 13.30
C ARG A 99 -17.60 3.33 14.06
N ALA A 100 -16.54 3.96 13.53
CA ALA A 100 -15.94 5.16 14.11
C ALA A 100 -16.70 6.46 13.75
N GLY A 101 -17.76 6.39 12.93
CA GLY A 101 -18.55 7.55 12.52
C GLY A 101 -17.77 8.54 11.65
N LEU A 102 -16.79 8.06 10.88
CA LEU A 102 -16.02 8.89 9.95
C LEU A 102 -16.88 9.31 8.75
N THR A 103 -16.65 10.50 8.24
CA THR A 103 -17.33 11.01 7.04
C THR A 103 -16.68 10.42 5.79
N CYS A 104 -17.39 9.57 5.06
CA CYS A 104 -16.94 9.05 3.77
C CYS A 104 -17.46 9.95 2.64
N LEU A 105 -16.58 10.39 1.75
CA LEU A 105 -16.93 11.10 0.52
C LEU A 105 -16.43 10.32 -0.69
N GLU A 106 -17.34 9.97 -1.59
CA GLU A 106 -16.97 9.35 -2.86
C GLU A 106 -16.60 10.44 -3.89
N VAL A 107 -15.40 10.36 -4.45
CA VAL A 107 -14.95 11.26 -5.51
C VAL A 107 -14.96 10.51 -6.84
N PRO A 108 -15.73 10.94 -7.84
CA PRO A 108 -15.72 10.31 -9.15
C PRO A 108 -14.37 10.54 -9.81
N VAL A 109 -13.70 9.45 -10.21
CA VAL A 109 -12.45 9.50 -10.97
C VAL A 109 -12.72 8.97 -12.37
N SER A 110 -12.32 9.75 -13.39
CA SER A 110 -12.41 9.33 -14.77
C SER A 110 -11.40 8.22 -15.06
N TYR A 111 -11.87 6.99 -15.23
CA TYR A 111 -11.04 5.86 -15.62
C TYR A 111 -11.16 5.58 -17.12
N LYS A 112 -10.03 5.33 -17.78
CA LYS A 112 -10.04 4.79 -19.14
C LYS A 112 -10.67 3.40 -19.13
N ARG A 113 -11.40 3.05 -20.19
CA ARG A 113 -12.02 1.72 -20.32
C ARG A 113 -10.95 0.66 -20.12
N ARG A 114 -11.15 -0.20 -19.12
CA ARG A 114 -10.23 -1.29 -18.79
C ARG A 114 -10.10 -2.23 -19.98
N ILE A 115 -8.87 -2.53 -20.36
CA ILE A 115 -8.57 -3.58 -21.34
C ILE A 115 -8.64 -4.93 -20.60
N GLY A 116 -9.59 -5.80 -20.98
CA GLY A 116 -9.75 -7.14 -20.43
C GLY A 116 -11.03 -7.37 -19.60
N ARG A 117 -11.36 -8.65 -19.36
CA ARG A 117 -12.54 -9.08 -18.60
C ARG A 117 -12.23 -9.11 -17.10
N SER A 118 -13.12 -8.55 -16.29
CA SER A 118 -12.97 -8.55 -14.83
C SER A 118 -12.89 -9.98 -14.29
N LYS A 119 -11.87 -10.25 -13.47
CA LYS A 119 -11.69 -11.56 -12.80
C LYS A 119 -12.74 -11.83 -11.71
N VAL A 120 -13.45 -10.79 -11.27
CA VAL A 120 -14.47 -10.87 -10.21
C VAL A 120 -15.85 -10.67 -10.82
N SER A 121 -16.15 -9.45 -11.28
CA SER A 121 -17.46 -9.10 -11.86
C SER A 121 -17.74 -9.71 -13.25
N GLY A 122 -16.77 -10.37 -13.88
CA GLY A 122 -16.94 -10.98 -15.21
C GLY A 122 -17.49 -12.41 -15.22
N THR A 123 -17.68 -13.04 -14.05
CA THR A 123 -18.19 -14.42 -13.91
C THR A 123 -19.11 -14.57 -12.69
N ILE A 124 -20.11 -15.45 -12.78
CA ILE A 124 -21.05 -15.71 -11.67
C ILE A 124 -20.30 -16.27 -10.44
N ARG A 125 -19.36 -17.20 -10.66
CA ARG A 125 -18.54 -17.78 -9.58
C ARG A 125 -17.69 -16.74 -8.85
N GLY A 126 -17.09 -15.79 -9.58
CA GLY A 126 -16.29 -14.70 -8.98
C GLY A 126 -17.14 -13.72 -8.16
N VAL A 127 -18.34 -13.40 -8.64
CA VAL A 127 -19.31 -12.56 -7.91
C VAL A 127 -19.76 -13.24 -6.62
N ILE A 128 -20.18 -14.50 -6.67
CA ILE A 128 -20.63 -15.25 -5.49
C ILE A 128 -19.48 -15.40 -4.49
N GLY A 129 -18.28 -15.78 -4.94
CA GLY A 129 -17.11 -15.93 -4.06
C GLY A 129 -16.70 -14.64 -3.35
N ALA A 130 -16.66 -13.51 -4.07
CA ALA A 130 -16.38 -12.21 -3.47
C ALA A 130 -17.49 -11.79 -2.49
N GLY A 131 -18.76 -11.96 -2.86
CA GLY A 131 -19.91 -11.68 -2.01
C GLY A 131 -19.85 -12.45 -0.68
N THR A 132 -19.63 -13.76 -0.73
CA THR A 132 -19.51 -14.58 0.49
C THR A 132 -18.35 -14.14 1.38
N LYS A 133 -17.20 -13.74 0.82
CA LYS A 133 -16.04 -13.28 1.62
C LYS A 133 -16.30 -11.93 2.27
N ILE A 134 -16.96 -11.00 1.56
CA ILE A 134 -17.36 -9.69 2.07
C ILE A 134 -18.34 -9.88 3.24
N LEU A 135 -19.38 -10.69 3.04
CA LEU A 135 -20.37 -11.01 4.06
C LEU A 135 -19.75 -11.71 5.27
N TYR A 136 -18.83 -12.65 5.04
CA TYR A 136 -18.08 -13.31 6.11
C TYR A 136 -17.27 -12.30 6.95
N VAL A 137 -16.57 -11.34 6.33
CA VAL A 137 -15.81 -10.31 7.05
C VAL A 137 -16.74 -9.40 7.83
N ILE A 138 -17.83 -8.92 7.22
CA ILE A 138 -18.85 -8.12 7.92
C ILE A 138 -19.40 -8.89 9.12
N GLY A 139 -19.76 -10.17 8.95
CA GLY A 139 -20.27 -11.02 10.02
C GLY A 139 -19.25 -11.25 11.14
N ARG A 140 -17.99 -11.56 10.79
CA ARG A 140 -16.89 -11.69 11.75
C ARG A 140 -16.69 -10.39 12.55
N GLU A 141 -16.61 -9.24 11.88
CA GLU A 141 -16.43 -7.94 12.54
C GLU A 141 -17.64 -7.52 13.38
N ALA A 142 -18.85 -7.94 13.00
CA ALA A 142 -20.06 -7.70 13.80
C ALA A 142 -20.09 -8.53 15.09
N LEU A 143 -19.53 -9.74 15.07
CA LEU A 143 -19.42 -10.62 16.24
C LEU A 143 -18.27 -10.20 17.17
N VAL A 144 -17.22 -9.58 16.64
CA VAL A 144 -16.14 -8.99 17.43
C VAL A 144 -16.60 -7.64 18.03
N ARG A 145 -16.89 -7.66 19.33
CA ARG A 145 -17.21 -6.45 20.10
C ARG A 145 -15.95 -5.64 20.41
N THR A 146 -15.49 -4.83 19.47
CA THR A 146 -14.53 -3.76 19.78
C THR A 146 -15.29 -2.58 20.42
N PRO A 147 -14.87 -2.05 21.59
CA PRO A 147 -15.49 -0.87 22.18
C PRO A 147 -15.32 0.34 21.25
N PRO A 148 -16.29 1.29 21.25
CA PRO A 148 -16.24 2.46 20.37
C PRO A 148 -14.99 3.30 20.62
N HIS A 149 -14.31 3.68 19.54
CA HIS A 149 -13.13 4.55 19.59
C HIS A 149 -13.57 5.99 19.88
N GLU A 150 -13.05 6.59 20.94
CA GLU A 150 -13.30 7.99 21.29
C GLU A 150 -12.70 8.91 20.20
N LYS A 151 -13.46 9.92 19.73
CA LYS A 151 -13.10 10.70 18.54
C LYS A 151 -11.86 11.57 18.77
N PRO A 152 -10.82 11.52 17.91
CA PRO A 152 -9.75 12.52 17.96
C PRO A 152 -10.23 13.86 17.39
N ALA A 153 -9.87 14.95 18.07
CA ALA A 153 -10.30 16.31 17.76
C ALA A 153 -9.89 16.77 16.34
N THR A 154 -10.82 17.46 15.68
CA THR A 154 -10.75 17.98 14.31
C THR A 154 -9.60 19.00 14.14
N ALA A 155 -8.71 18.82 13.16
CA ALA A 155 -7.76 19.86 12.75
C ALA A 155 -7.74 20.04 11.23
N ARG A 156 -8.08 21.28 10.83
CA ARG A 156 -8.15 21.88 9.47
C ARG A 156 -6.77 21.80 8.79
N ASN A 157 -6.59 21.90 7.47
CA ASN A 157 -6.63 23.16 6.69
C ASN A 157 -6.01 22.85 5.31
N ASN A 158 -6.69 23.12 4.18
CA ASN A 158 -6.64 24.32 3.33
C ASN A 158 -5.41 24.48 2.41
N SER A 159 -5.68 24.23 1.11
CA SER A 159 -5.41 25.13 -0.03
C SER A 159 -3.95 25.33 -0.50
N PRO A 160 -3.70 25.95 -1.68
CA PRO A 160 -4.49 26.07 -2.91
C PRO A 160 -3.72 25.53 -4.15
N ARG A 161 -4.44 24.98 -5.14
CA ARG A 161 -3.86 24.55 -6.44
C ARG A 161 -3.77 25.73 -7.40
N PRO A 162 -2.73 25.76 -8.24
CA PRO A 162 -2.88 26.31 -9.58
C PRO A 162 -2.13 25.40 -10.58
N ASP A 163 -2.31 25.41 -11.88
CA ASP A 163 -3.27 26.00 -12.79
C ASP A 163 -2.97 25.36 -14.16
N VAL A 164 -4.07 24.97 -14.77
CA VAL A 164 -4.38 24.33 -16.05
C VAL A 164 -3.44 24.64 -17.24
N GLY A 165 -3.28 23.66 -18.14
CA GLY A 165 -2.86 23.85 -19.54
C GLY A 165 -3.40 22.74 -20.41
#